data_AF-A0A7N0V6Y5-F1
#
_entry.id   AF-A0A7N0V6Y5-F1
#
_cell.length_a   1.000
_cell.length_b   1.000
_cell.length_c   1.000
_cell.angle_alpha   90.00
_cell.angle_beta   90.00
_cell.angle_gamma   90.00
#
_symmetry.space_group_name_H-M   'P 1'
#
loop_
_entity.id
_entity.type
_entity.pdbx_description
1 polymer ?
#
loop_
_entity_poly.entity_id
_entity_poly.type
_entity_poly.pdbx_seq_one_letter_code
_entity_poly.pdbx_strand_id
1 'polypeptide(L)'
;MSCHYFEAFYKNAKRKIDVVMRLVELYWPYLFLKTIFDDKNTDKLRAATINITDSADVFHFQFDPKSIDWEDFMMNVHFPGAVKHLFK
;
A
#
# COMPACT_ATOMS: atom_id res chain seq x y z
N MET A 1 37.41 -11.65 -16.05
CA MET A 1 36.05 -11.08 -16.07
C MET A 1 35.20 -11.70 -14.95
N SER A 2 35.75 -11.80 -13.71
CA SER A 2 35.47 -13.00 -12.89
C SER A 2 35.35 -12.80 -11.36
N CYS A 3 35.32 -11.58 -10.81
CA CYS A 3 35.05 -11.40 -9.37
C CYS A 3 34.13 -10.22 -9.10
N HIS A 4 34.42 -9.06 -9.69
CA HIS A 4 33.57 -7.87 -9.59
C HIS A 4 32.15 -8.06 -10.13
N TYR A 5 31.98 -8.87 -11.18
CA TYR A 5 30.65 -9.20 -11.70
C TYR A 5 29.83 -10.02 -10.70
N PHE A 6 30.45 -11.04 -10.09
CA PHE A 6 29.80 -11.88 -9.09
C PHE A 6 29.48 -11.08 -7.82
N GLU A 7 30.39 -10.21 -7.40
CA GLU A 7 30.18 -9.32 -6.25
C GLU A 7 29.01 -8.34 -6.50
N ALA A 8 28.94 -7.72 -7.67
CA ALA A 8 27.83 -6.83 -8.04
C ALA A 8 26.49 -7.58 -8.10
N PHE A 9 26.50 -8.79 -8.67
CA PHE A 9 25.32 -9.65 -8.69
C PHE A 9 24.85 -10.00 -7.27
N TYR A 10 25.74 -10.46 -6.41
CA TYR A 10 25.43 -10.80 -5.03
C TYR A 10 24.88 -9.59 -4.25
N LYS A 11 25.54 -8.42 -4.35
CA LYS A 11 25.06 -7.18 -3.70
C LYS A 11 23.66 -6.81 -4.17
N ASN A 12 23.37 -6.93 -5.47
CA ASN A 12 22.04 -6.64 -5.99
C ASN A 12 20.99 -7.66 -5.53
N ALA A 13 21.32 -8.96 -5.52
CA ALA A 13 20.43 -10.01 -5.03
C ALA A 13 20.13 -9.82 -3.54
N LYS A 14 21.16 -9.58 -2.72
CA LYS A 14 21.01 -9.29 -1.29
C LYS A 14 20.11 -8.08 -1.05
N ARG A 15 20.35 -6.97 -1.76
CA ARG A 15 19.51 -5.76 -1.64
C ARG A 15 18.04 -6.05 -1.96
N LYS A 16 17.76 -6.86 -3.00
CA LYS A 16 16.39 -7.24 -3.36
C LYS A 16 15.73 -8.07 -2.24
N ILE A 17 16.44 -9.04 -1.69
CA ILE A 17 15.95 -9.86 -0.57
C ILE A 17 15.67 -8.98 0.65
N ASP A 18 16.59 -8.08 1.00
CA ASP A 18 16.43 -7.19 2.16
C ASP A 18 15.20 -6.28 2.01
N VAL A 19 14.91 -5.77 0.81
CA VAL A 19 13.68 -4.99 0.53
C VAL A 19 12.42 -5.86 0.70
N VAL A 20 12.43 -7.09 0.18
CA VAL A 20 11.27 -8.00 0.33
C VAL A 20 11.03 -8.35 1.80
N MET A 21 12.07 -8.60 2.59
CA MET A 21 11.93 -8.88 4.02
C MET A 21 11.32 -7.69 4.78
N ARG A 22 11.75 -6.45 4.48
CA ARG A 22 11.16 -5.25 5.09
C ARG A 22 9.69 -5.05 4.70
N LEU A 23 9.30 -5.38 3.46
CA LEU A 23 7.90 -5.40 3.06
C LEU A 23 7.11 -6.44 3.88
N VAL A 24 7.64 -7.67 4.03
CA VAL A 24 6.98 -8.70 4.84
C VAL A 24 6.79 -8.25 6.29
N GLU A 25 7.79 -7.62 6.90
CA GLU A 25 7.68 -7.08 8.26
C GLU A 25 6.62 -5.97 8.35
N LEU A 26 6.61 -5.03 7.39
CA LEU A 26 5.65 -3.94 7.34
C LEU A 26 4.20 -4.45 7.21
N TYR A 27 3.98 -5.44 6.34
CA TYR A 27 2.65 -5.99 6.08
C TYR A 27 2.29 -7.16 7.00
N TRP A 28 3.19 -7.61 7.88
CA TRP A 28 2.97 -8.70 8.80
C TRP A 28 1.63 -8.58 9.58
N PRO A 29 1.27 -7.40 10.14
CA PRO A 29 0.02 -7.26 10.87
C PRO A 29 -1.19 -7.47 9.96
N TYR A 30 -1.11 -7.05 8.70
CA TYR A 30 -2.23 -7.13 7.75
C TYR A 30 -2.39 -8.53 7.17
N LEU A 31 -1.31 -9.30 7.04
CA LEU A 31 -1.32 -10.64 6.46
C LEU A 31 -1.64 -11.74 7.50
N PHE A 32 -1.19 -11.57 8.75
CA PHE A 32 -1.21 -12.65 9.74
C PHE A 32 -2.14 -12.42 10.93
N LEU A 33 -2.69 -11.20 11.11
CA LEU A 33 -3.75 -10.99 12.09
C LEU A 33 -5.08 -11.46 11.50
N LYS A 34 -5.84 -12.22 12.29
CA LYS A 34 -7.23 -12.60 11.97
C LYS A 34 -8.21 -11.48 12.29
N THR A 35 -7.82 -10.23 12.01
CA THR A 35 -8.62 -9.04 12.27
C THR A 35 -9.22 -8.56 10.96
N ILE A 36 -10.51 -8.24 10.98
CA ILE A 36 -11.18 -7.60 9.84
C ILE A 36 -11.10 -6.09 10.07
N PHE A 37 -10.52 -5.39 9.10
CA PHE A 37 -10.58 -3.93 9.04
C PHE A 37 -11.88 -3.57 8.33
N ASP A 38 -12.91 -3.18 9.10
CA ASP A 38 -14.17 -2.71 8.52
C ASP A 38 -14.13 -1.21 8.20
N ASP A 39 -14.86 -0.83 7.16
CA ASP A 39 -15.00 0.53 6.67
C ASP A 39 -16.27 1.21 7.19
N LYS A 40 -16.94 0.66 8.23
CA LYS A 40 -18.27 1.12 8.67
C LYS A 40 -18.29 2.59 9.05
N ASN A 41 -17.22 3.10 9.64
CA ASN A 41 -17.13 4.50 10.02
C ASN A 41 -17.05 5.41 8.80
N THR A 42 -16.28 5.01 7.79
CA THR A 42 -16.18 5.73 6.50
C THR A 42 -17.49 5.64 5.72
N ASP A 43 -18.15 4.47 5.74
CA ASP A 43 -19.47 4.29 5.15
C ASP A 43 -20.52 5.19 5.79
N LYS A 44 -20.55 5.28 7.12
CA LYS A 44 -21.43 6.21 7.84
C LYS A 44 -21.12 7.66 7.52
N LEU A 45 -19.84 8.03 7.47
CA LEU A 45 -19.42 9.38 7.13
C LEU A 45 -19.89 9.74 5.72
N ARG A 46 -19.61 8.88 4.73
CA ARG A 46 -20.05 9.03 3.34
C ARG A 46 -21.57 9.18 3.24
N ALA A 47 -22.34 8.34 3.94
CA ALA A 47 -23.79 8.41 3.96
C ALA A 47 -24.31 9.75 4.53
N ALA A 48 -23.64 10.30 5.56
CA ALA A 48 -23.98 11.61 6.11
C ALA A 48 -23.64 12.76 5.14
N THR A 49 -22.64 12.60 4.27
CA THR A 49 -22.23 13.61 3.28
C THR A 49 -23.15 13.67 2.05
N ILE A 50 -23.90 12.60 1.73
CA ILE A 50 -24.78 12.54 0.54
C ILE A 50 -25.83 13.66 0.51
N ASN A 51 -26.26 14.15 1.67
CA ASN A 51 -27.25 15.24 1.78
C ASN A 51 -26.63 16.64 1.91
N ILE A 52 -25.30 16.76 1.85
CA ILE A 52 -24.59 18.04 1.94
C ILE A 52 -24.54 18.66 0.55
N THR A 53 -25.10 19.87 0.41
CA THR A 53 -25.15 20.63 -0.86
C THR A 53 -23.80 21.21 -1.30
N ASP A 54 -22.80 21.21 -0.44
CA ASP A 54 -21.48 21.75 -0.76
C ASP A 54 -20.62 20.73 -1.51
N SER A 55 -20.32 21.06 -2.77
CA SER A 55 -19.62 20.19 -3.72
C SER A 55 -18.21 19.79 -3.27
N ALA A 56 -17.57 20.58 -2.41
CA ALA A 56 -16.22 20.29 -1.91
C ALA A 56 -16.23 19.13 -0.90
N ASP A 57 -17.13 19.15 0.08
CA ASP A 57 -17.23 18.09 1.09
C ASP A 57 -17.64 16.76 0.46
N VAL A 58 -18.59 16.80 -0.48
CA VAL A 58 -19.02 15.61 -1.22
C VAL A 58 -17.86 14.95 -1.96
N PHE A 59 -16.97 15.73 -2.58
CA PHE A 59 -15.79 15.22 -3.28
C PHE A 59 -14.76 14.60 -2.32
N HIS A 60 -14.50 15.24 -1.18
CA HIS A 60 -13.51 14.77 -0.21
C HIS A 60 -13.91 13.47 0.52
N PHE A 61 -15.20 13.22 0.70
CA PHE A 61 -15.71 12.05 1.42
C PHE A 61 -16.29 10.97 0.51
N GLN A 62 -16.18 11.10 -0.81
CA GLN A 62 -16.57 10.07 -1.79
C GLN A 62 -15.56 8.92 -1.91
N PHE A 63 -14.95 8.52 -0.80
CA PHE A 63 -14.08 7.35 -0.77
C PHE A 63 -14.93 6.09 -0.61
N ASP A 64 -14.99 5.28 -1.68
CA ASP A 64 -15.54 3.93 -1.62
C ASP A 64 -14.41 2.91 -1.80
N PRO A 65 -13.97 2.23 -0.74
CA PRO A 65 -12.90 1.23 -0.85
C PRO A 65 -13.28 0.08 -1.79
N LYS A 66 -14.56 -0.17 -2.06
CA LYS A 66 -15.01 -1.21 -2.99
C LYS A 66 -14.87 -0.82 -4.45
N SER A 67 -14.68 0.47 -4.74
CA SER A 67 -14.47 0.98 -6.12
C SER A 67 -13.01 0.91 -6.57
N ILE A 68 -12.09 0.61 -5.65
CA ILE A 68 -10.66 0.53 -5.92
C ILE A 68 -10.33 -0.83 -6.52
N ASP A 69 -9.64 -0.82 -7.66
CA ASP A 69 -8.89 -1.99 -8.11
C ASP A 69 -7.69 -2.19 -7.17
N TRP A 70 -7.90 -2.99 -6.12
CA TRP A 70 -6.90 -3.20 -5.09
C TRP A 70 -5.65 -3.89 -5.61
N GLU A 71 -5.77 -4.74 -6.62
CA GLU A 71 -4.61 -5.41 -7.20
C GLU A 71 -3.73 -4.40 -7.94
N ASP A 72 -4.33 -3.61 -8.84
CA ASP A 72 -3.62 -2.56 -9.57
C ASP A 72 -3.02 -1.51 -8.61
N PHE A 73 -3.82 -1.02 -7.67
CA PHE A 73 -3.38 -0.03 -6.69
C PHE A 73 -2.18 -0.54 -5.88
N MET A 74 -2.26 -1.77 -5.34
CA MET A 74 -1.18 -2.30 -4.50
C MET A 74 0.11 -2.50 -5.31
N MET A 75 -0.01 -3.05 -6.52
CA MET A 75 1.14 -3.40 -7.36
C MET A 75 1.80 -2.19 -8.02
N ASN A 76 1.01 -1.24 -8.51
CA ASN A 76 1.49 -0.15 -9.36
C ASN A 76 1.63 1.18 -8.61
N VAL A 77 0.96 1.35 -7.46
CA VAL A 77 1.00 2.60 -6.68
C VAL A 77 1.60 2.38 -5.30
N HIS A 78 1.02 1.50 -4.49
CA HIS A 78 1.33 1.41 -3.07
C HIS A 78 2.71 0.82 -2.78
N PHE A 79 3.02 -0.41 -3.25
CA PHE A 79 4.32 -1.03 -2.99
C PHE A 79 5.49 -0.22 -3.57
N PRO A 80 5.44 0.30 -4.83
CA PRO A 80 6.51 1.15 -5.35
C PRO A 80 6.71 2.42 -4.50
N GLY A 81 5.63 3.06 -4.05
CA GLY A 81 5.68 4.21 -3.16
C GLY A 81 6.31 3.87 -1.80
N ALA A 82 5.87 2.78 -1.18
CA ALA A 82 6.42 2.29 0.08
C ALA A 82 7.94 2.05 -0.04
N VAL A 83 8.38 1.37 -1.10
CA VAL A 83 9.81 1.12 -1.33
C VAL A 83 10.59 2.42 -1.50
N LYS A 84 10.06 3.37 -2.28
CA LYS A 84 10.72 4.65 -2.54
C LYS A 84 10.89 5.52 -1.30
N HIS A 85 9.90 5.49 -0.39
CA HIS A 85 9.81 6.44 0.72
C HIS A 85 10.20 5.86 2.08
N LEU A 86 9.94 4.57 2.31
CA LEU A 86 10.15 3.91 3.60
C LEU A 86 11.46 3.12 3.68
N PHE A 87 11.98 2.65 2.54
CA PHE A 87 13.18 1.79 2.51
C PHE A 87 14.41 2.47 1.90
N LYS A 88 14.56 3.77 2.16
CA LYS A 88 15.79 4.51 1.84
C LYS A 88 17.02 3.89 2.50
#